data_AF-A0A2K8WL20-F1
#
_entry.id   AF-A0A2K8WL20-F1
#
_cell.length_a   1.000
_cell.length_b   1.000
_cell.length_c   1.000
_cell.angle_alpha   90.00
_cell.angle_beta   90.00
_cell.angle_gamma   90.00
#
_symmetry.space_group_name_H-M   'P 1'
#
loop_
_entity.id
_entity.type
_entity.pdbx_description
1 polymer ?
#
loop_
_entity_poly.entity_id
_entity_poly.type
_entity_poly.pdbx_seq_one_letter_code
_entity_poly.pdbx_strand_id
1 'polypeptide(L)'
;MLIKTKVDTPLPVVNISSYQEAEQQFCWLLTLDDLSQRVKQQLSLSKDFEEFVSLALIEAYTVNPNTEQANRFLQRLLYQINRLKFFWYDALESYNNEHYNYIKNLCDRIESVWQTWEYTQINLNTIKQLNVQNALQERVNLDLNPPLSVAKRYLREDMDLEGYRVLLAIASLDGLVEASRLSRILGGASMVHP
;
A
#
# COMPACT_ATOMS: atom_id res chain seq x y z
N MET A 1 7.52 10.37 32.56
CA MET A 1 8.87 10.15 32.00
C MET A 1 9.10 8.64 31.96
N LEU A 2 8.61 7.99 30.89
CA LEU A 2 8.88 6.58 30.63
C LEU A 2 10.05 6.54 29.66
N ILE A 3 11.18 6.02 30.15
CA ILE A 3 12.36 5.72 29.35
C ILE A 3 11.93 4.65 28.36
N LYS A 4 11.84 5.00 27.07
CA LYS A 4 11.72 4.01 26.00
C LYS A 4 12.99 3.16 26.07
N THR A 5 12.87 1.94 26.58
CA THR A 5 13.83 0.87 26.29
C THR A 5 13.97 0.79 24.78
N LYS A 6 15.22 0.82 24.31
CA LYS A 6 15.66 0.56 22.92
C LYS A 6 14.73 -0.48 22.29
N VAL A 7 13.74 -0.03 21.53
CA VAL A 7 12.87 -0.89 20.75
C VAL A 7 13.78 -1.51 19.69
N ASP A 8 13.75 -2.84 19.57
CA ASP A 8 14.55 -3.64 18.64
C ASP A 8 14.66 -2.94 17.30
N THR A 9 15.79 -2.29 17.07
CA THR A 9 16.06 -1.65 15.79
C THR A 9 16.23 -2.80 14.80
N PRO A 10 15.41 -2.91 13.75
CA PRO A 10 15.54 -3.98 12.78
C PRO A 10 16.99 -4.03 12.30
N LEU A 11 17.54 -5.23 12.15
CA LEU A 11 18.91 -5.40 11.65
C LEU A 11 18.88 -5.47 10.12
N PRO A 12 19.96 -5.04 9.44
CA PRO A 12 20.08 -5.24 8.02
C PRO A 12 20.07 -6.74 7.71
N VAL A 13 19.26 -7.12 6.73
CA VAL A 13 19.23 -8.48 6.18
C VAL A 13 20.31 -8.59 5.12
N VAL A 14 21.14 -9.63 5.20
CA VAL A 14 22.21 -9.92 4.25
C VAL A 14 21.79 -11.13 3.42
N ASN A 15 21.99 -11.08 2.09
CA ASN A 15 21.59 -12.12 1.14
C ASN A 15 20.08 -12.40 1.16
N ILE A 16 19.29 -11.40 0.76
CA ILE A 16 17.84 -11.51 0.69
C ILE A 16 17.46 -12.65 -0.27
N SER A 17 16.60 -13.56 0.22
CA SER A 17 16.16 -14.76 -0.50
C SER A 17 14.64 -14.85 -0.65
N SER A 18 13.88 -13.95 0.00
CA SER A 18 12.42 -13.92 -0.04
C SER A 18 11.84 -12.51 0.02
N TYR A 19 10.58 -12.35 -0.39
CA TYR A 19 9.84 -11.10 -0.24
C TYR A 19 9.69 -10.64 1.22
N GLN A 20 9.63 -11.58 2.16
CA GLN A 20 9.56 -11.26 3.59
C GLN A 20 10.87 -10.62 4.08
N GLU A 21 12.01 -11.18 3.67
CA GLU A 21 13.33 -10.62 3.98
C GLU A 21 13.55 -9.28 3.28
N ALA A 22 13.04 -9.11 2.06
CA ALA A 22 13.04 -7.82 1.36
C ALA A 22 12.23 -6.75 2.11
N GLU A 23 11.06 -7.12 2.66
CA GLU A 23 10.25 -6.21 3.49
C GLU A 23 10.98 -5.83 4.79
N GLN A 24 11.66 -6.78 5.44
CA GLN A 24 12.46 -6.52 6.63
C GLN A 24 13.63 -5.57 6.33
N GLN A 25 14.32 -5.77 5.20
CA GLN A 25 15.37 -4.86 4.75
C GLN A 25 14.82 -3.45 4.51
N PHE A 26 13.64 -3.33 3.91
CA PHE A 26 12.99 -2.03 3.73
C PHE A 26 12.65 -1.36 5.06
N CYS A 27 12.11 -2.11 6.02
CA CYS A 27 11.86 -1.59 7.37
C CYS A 27 13.14 -1.08 8.02
N TRP A 28 14.26 -1.79 7.85
CA TRP A 28 15.57 -1.33 8.32
C TRP A 28 16.04 -0.06 7.60
N LEU A 29 15.93 0.00 6.27
CA LEU A 29 16.29 1.21 5.50
C LEU A 29 15.50 2.43 5.99
N LEU A 30 14.23 2.26 6.35
CA LEU A 30 13.39 3.31 6.92
C LEU A 30 13.83 3.80 8.31
N THR A 31 14.76 3.12 8.99
CA THR A 31 15.37 3.60 10.24
C THR A 31 16.64 4.42 10.04
N LEU A 32 17.17 4.47 8.82
CA LEU A 32 18.40 5.19 8.53
C LEU A 32 18.14 6.69 8.39
N ASP A 33 18.89 7.48 9.17
CA ASP A 33 18.99 8.93 8.95
C ASP A 33 19.63 9.22 7.59
N ASP A 34 19.11 10.21 6.88
CA ASP A 34 19.57 10.64 5.55
C ASP A 34 19.63 9.49 4.54
N LEU A 35 18.64 8.60 4.57
CA LEU A 35 18.54 7.40 3.71
C LEU A 35 18.88 7.69 2.25
N SER A 36 18.38 8.79 1.68
CA SER A 36 18.67 9.17 0.29
C SER A 36 20.16 9.37 0.02
N GLN A 37 20.89 9.95 0.96
CA GLN A 37 22.34 10.16 0.83
C GLN A 37 23.08 8.84 1.07
N ARG A 38 22.68 8.04 2.06
CA ARG A 38 23.32 6.75 2.35
C ARG A 38 23.20 5.76 1.19
N VAL A 39 22.02 5.67 0.56
CA VAL A 39 21.83 4.81 -0.63
C VAL A 39 22.68 5.30 -1.80
N LYS A 40 22.84 6.62 -1.97
CA LYS A 40 23.73 7.18 -3.01
C LYS A 40 25.20 6.87 -2.76
N GLN A 41 25.64 6.91 -1.50
CA GLN A 41 27.04 6.66 -1.12
C GLN A 41 27.37 5.17 -1.09
N GLN A 42 26.40 4.32 -0.73
CA GLN A 42 26.57 2.89 -0.57
C GLN A 42 25.38 2.14 -1.19
N LEU A 43 25.46 1.93 -2.51
CA LEU A 43 24.45 1.20 -3.29
C LEU A 43 24.18 -0.22 -2.79
N SER A 44 25.18 -0.87 -2.17
CA SER A 44 25.04 -2.23 -1.64
C SER A 44 24.02 -2.35 -0.49
N LEU A 45 23.67 -1.24 0.18
CA LEU A 45 22.67 -1.26 1.25
C LEU A 45 21.25 -1.58 0.75
N SER A 46 20.92 -1.16 -0.47
CA SER A 46 19.59 -1.35 -1.04
C SER A 46 19.58 -2.29 -2.25
N LYS A 47 20.74 -2.74 -2.74
CA LYS A 47 20.85 -3.51 -3.99
C LYS A 47 19.94 -4.73 -4.01
N ASP A 48 20.07 -5.64 -3.04
CA ASP A 48 19.28 -6.87 -3.00
C ASP A 48 17.78 -6.54 -2.88
N PHE A 49 17.43 -5.53 -2.08
CA PHE A 49 16.06 -5.05 -1.95
C PHE A 49 15.50 -4.54 -3.29
N GLU A 50 16.27 -3.72 -4.01
CA GLU A 50 15.90 -3.17 -5.32
C GLU A 50 15.73 -4.26 -6.39
N GLU A 51 16.54 -5.32 -6.33
CA GLU A 51 16.40 -6.50 -7.18
C GLU A 51 15.07 -7.21 -6.90
N PHE A 52 14.71 -7.42 -5.63
CA PHE A 52 13.41 -8.00 -5.25
C PHE A 52 12.21 -7.12 -5.62
N VAL A 53 12.34 -5.79 -5.53
CA VAL A 53 11.29 -4.89 -6.04
C VAL A 53 11.13 -5.02 -7.55
N SER A 54 12.24 -5.09 -8.29
CA SER A 54 12.20 -5.25 -9.74
C SER A 54 11.57 -6.58 -10.13
N LEU A 55 11.92 -7.66 -9.43
CA LEU A 55 11.32 -8.99 -9.61
C LEU A 55 9.81 -8.95 -9.32
N ALA A 56 9.40 -8.36 -8.20
CA ALA A 56 8.00 -8.27 -7.81
C ALA A 56 7.16 -7.48 -8.83
N LEU A 57 7.69 -6.39 -9.38
CA LEU A 57 7.00 -5.62 -10.42
C LEU A 57 6.75 -6.44 -11.69
N ILE A 58 7.67 -7.34 -12.04
CA ILE A 58 7.48 -8.25 -13.16
C ILE A 58 6.44 -9.32 -12.80
N GLU A 59 6.61 -10.01 -11.67
CA GLU A 59 5.73 -11.13 -11.28
C GLU A 59 4.29 -10.71 -10.96
N ALA A 60 4.10 -9.52 -10.39
CA ALA A 60 2.78 -9.01 -9.99
C ALA A 60 1.89 -8.62 -11.18
N TYR A 61 2.49 -8.16 -12.28
CA TYR A 61 1.79 -7.56 -13.41
C TYR A 61 1.98 -8.34 -14.72
N THR A 62 2.50 -9.57 -14.64
CA THR A 62 2.54 -10.57 -15.71
C THR A 62 1.79 -11.82 -15.29
N VAL A 63 1.42 -12.69 -16.24
CA VAL A 63 0.69 -13.95 -15.94
C VAL A 63 1.67 -14.95 -15.31
N ASN A 64 1.73 -14.99 -13.97
CA ASN A 64 2.66 -15.83 -13.22
C ASN A 64 1.96 -16.47 -11.99
N PRO A 65 2.25 -17.73 -11.61
CA PRO A 65 1.76 -18.33 -10.36
C PRO A 65 2.13 -17.54 -9.08
N ASN A 66 3.23 -16.77 -9.07
CA ASN A 66 3.68 -16.00 -7.91
C ASN A 66 3.04 -14.61 -7.77
N THR A 67 2.08 -14.27 -8.65
CA THR A 67 1.44 -12.96 -8.69
C THR A 67 0.87 -12.52 -7.34
N GLU A 68 0.33 -13.43 -6.52
CA GLU A 68 -0.22 -13.07 -5.20
C GLU A 68 0.86 -12.62 -4.21
N GLN A 69 1.98 -13.34 -4.12
CA GLN A 69 3.06 -13.00 -3.18
C GLN A 69 3.76 -11.70 -3.58
N ALA A 70 4.02 -11.52 -4.87
CA ALA A 70 4.58 -10.30 -5.42
C ALA A 70 3.66 -9.09 -5.20
N ASN A 71 2.34 -9.23 -5.47
CA ASN A 71 1.36 -8.17 -5.20
C ASN A 71 1.31 -7.83 -3.71
N ARG A 72 1.26 -8.84 -2.83
CA ARG A 72 1.24 -8.62 -1.38
C ARG A 72 2.48 -7.87 -0.91
N PHE A 73 3.66 -8.21 -1.43
CA PHE A 73 4.90 -7.50 -1.11
C PHE A 73 4.82 -6.02 -1.53
N LEU A 74 4.46 -5.74 -2.79
CA LEU A 74 4.32 -4.36 -3.29
C LEU A 74 3.28 -3.54 -2.51
N GLN A 75 2.13 -4.14 -2.18
CA GLN A 75 1.10 -3.49 -1.37
C GLN A 75 1.60 -3.14 0.04
N ARG A 76 2.40 -4.02 0.66
CA ARG A 76 2.99 -3.77 1.98
C ARG A 76 4.03 -2.66 1.93
N LEU A 77 4.84 -2.59 0.87
CA LEU A 77 5.75 -1.45 0.65
C LEU A 77 4.97 -0.13 0.53
N LEU A 78 3.97 -0.07 -0.35
CA LEU A 78 3.13 1.13 -0.54
C LEU A 78 2.41 1.51 0.75
N TYR A 79 1.93 0.54 1.53
CA TYR A 79 1.32 0.78 2.83
C TYR A 79 2.31 1.44 3.81
N GLN A 80 3.52 0.90 3.95
CA GLN A 80 4.56 1.46 4.82
C GLN A 80 4.96 2.87 4.37
N ILE A 81 5.16 3.08 3.06
CA ILE A 81 5.46 4.40 2.48
C ILE A 81 4.33 5.40 2.78
N ASN A 82 3.08 5.00 2.59
CA ASN A 82 1.93 5.88 2.84
C ASN A 82 1.75 6.17 4.33
N ARG A 83 2.13 5.25 5.22
CA ARG A 83 2.11 5.48 6.67
C ARG A 83 3.05 6.61 7.10
N LEU A 84 4.19 6.80 6.42
CA LEU A 84 5.11 7.92 6.69
C LEU A 84 4.46 9.29 6.47
N LYS A 85 3.41 9.38 5.63
CA LYS A 85 2.71 10.63 5.33
C LYS A 85 1.66 11.02 6.39
N PHE A 86 1.39 10.14 7.35
CA PHE A 86 0.36 10.37 8.37
C PHE A 86 1.02 10.64 9.71
N PHE A 87 0.67 11.77 10.33
CA PHE A 87 1.03 12.04 11.72
C PHE A 87 0.23 11.11 12.64
N TRP A 88 0.88 10.04 13.10
CA TRP A 88 0.42 9.17 14.16
C TRP A 88 1.10 9.58 15.47
N TYR A 89 0.68 9.01 16.60
CA TYR A 89 1.38 9.15 17.88
C TYR A 89 2.69 8.33 17.94
N ASP A 90 3.43 8.30 16.83
CA ASP A 90 4.73 7.65 16.71
C ASP A 90 5.87 8.60 17.12
N ALA A 91 7.09 8.09 17.18
CA ALA A 91 8.27 8.90 17.51
C ALA A 91 8.58 9.87 16.35
N LEU A 92 8.95 11.12 16.64
CA LEU A 92 9.22 12.13 15.60
C LEU A 92 10.34 11.69 14.65
N GLU A 93 11.28 10.90 15.15
CA GLU A 93 12.40 10.33 14.41
C GLU A 93 11.94 9.41 13.26
N SER A 94 10.75 8.80 13.37
CA SER A 94 10.16 7.96 12.32
C SER A 94 9.69 8.75 11.10
N TYR A 95 9.60 10.09 11.20
CA TYR A 95 9.15 10.97 10.13
C TYR A 95 10.27 11.68 9.38
N ASN A 96 11.52 11.57 9.84
CA ASN A 96 12.69 12.15 9.14
C ASN A 96 12.76 11.75 7.66
N ASN A 97 12.15 10.61 7.32
CA ASN A 97 12.24 9.96 6.02
C ASN A 97 11.09 10.30 5.08
N GLU A 98 10.09 11.08 5.53
CA GLU A 98 8.87 11.40 4.77
C GLU A 98 9.15 12.19 3.47
N HIS A 99 10.26 12.93 3.43
CA HIS A 99 10.64 13.78 2.31
C HIS A 99 11.79 13.23 1.46
N TYR A 100 12.19 11.97 1.68
CA TYR A 100 13.33 11.40 0.99
C TYR A 100 13.02 11.01 -0.46
N ASN A 101 13.82 11.57 -1.37
CA ASN A 101 13.76 11.29 -2.81
C ASN A 101 13.79 9.79 -3.13
N TYR A 102 14.55 9.01 -2.36
CA TYR A 102 14.60 7.56 -2.53
C TYR A 102 13.22 6.90 -2.36
N ILE A 103 12.52 7.22 -1.28
CA ILE A 103 11.17 6.70 -0.98
C ILE A 103 10.16 7.17 -2.00
N LYS A 104 10.23 8.44 -2.40
CA LYS A 104 9.37 8.99 -3.46
C LYS A 104 9.58 8.26 -4.78
N ASN A 105 10.83 8.09 -5.22
CA ASN A 105 11.14 7.40 -6.48
C ASN A 105 10.69 5.93 -6.46
N LEU A 106 10.82 5.26 -5.33
CA LEU A 106 10.31 3.89 -5.15
C LEU A 106 8.79 3.85 -5.33
N CYS A 107 8.06 4.77 -4.68
CA CYS A 107 6.61 4.91 -4.82
C CYS A 107 6.20 5.16 -6.28
N ASP A 108 6.81 6.17 -6.91
CA ASP A 108 6.53 6.57 -8.29
C ASP A 108 6.79 5.39 -9.26
N ARG A 109 7.84 4.60 -9.04
CA ARG A 109 8.15 3.42 -9.86
C ARG A 109 7.09 2.33 -9.72
N ILE A 110 6.65 2.03 -8.50
CA ILE A 110 5.61 1.02 -8.27
C ILE A 110 4.27 1.48 -8.87
N GLU A 111 3.87 2.72 -8.59
CA GLU A 111 2.61 3.29 -9.08
C GLU A 111 2.57 3.38 -10.62
N SER A 112 3.68 3.74 -11.27
CA SER A 112 3.75 3.84 -12.74
C SER A 112 3.49 2.49 -13.44
N VAL A 113 4.10 1.41 -12.95
CA VAL A 113 3.88 0.06 -13.50
C VAL A 113 2.45 -0.40 -13.21
N TRP A 114 1.97 -0.20 -11.99
CA TRP A 114 0.61 -0.53 -11.60
C TRP A 114 -0.44 0.20 -12.44
N GLN A 115 -0.30 1.52 -12.62
CA GLN A 115 -1.20 2.33 -13.45
C GLN A 115 -1.22 1.84 -14.90
N THR A 116 -0.04 1.56 -15.46
CA THR A 116 0.07 1.01 -16.82
C THR A 116 -0.69 -0.30 -16.95
N TRP A 117 -0.50 -1.21 -15.99
CA TRP A 117 -1.25 -2.47 -15.95
C TRP A 117 -2.75 -2.25 -15.77
N GLU A 118 -3.18 -1.37 -14.87
CA GLU A 118 -4.59 -1.07 -14.60
C GLU A 118 -5.30 -0.52 -15.85
N TYR A 119 -4.65 0.36 -16.62
CA TYR A 119 -5.18 0.85 -17.89
C TYR A 119 -5.45 -0.28 -18.89
N THR A 120 -4.67 -1.38 -18.88
CA THR A 120 -4.92 -2.54 -19.75
C THR A 120 -6.16 -3.34 -19.35
N GLN A 121 -6.59 -3.25 -18.08
CA GLN A 121 -7.76 -3.94 -17.56
C GLN A 121 -9.06 -3.19 -17.86
N ILE A 122 -8.97 -1.89 -18.15
CA ILE A 122 -10.12 -1.03 -18.42
C ILE A 122 -10.59 -1.21 -19.87
N ASN A 123 -11.78 -1.78 -20.04
CA ASN A 123 -12.45 -1.81 -21.35
C ASN A 123 -13.14 -0.47 -21.64
N LEU A 124 -12.38 0.48 -22.18
CA LEU A 124 -12.87 1.82 -22.51
C LEU A 124 -14.07 1.80 -23.48
N ASN A 125 -14.15 0.82 -24.37
CA ASN A 125 -15.25 0.73 -25.33
C ASN A 125 -16.56 0.35 -24.64
N THR A 126 -16.51 -0.61 -23.71
CA THR A 126 -17.67 -0.97 -22.88
C THR A 126 -18.13 0.21 -22.03
N ILE A 127 -17.20 0.94 -21.42
CA ILE A 127 -17.54 2.10 -20.59
C ILE A 127 -18.21 3.22 -21.42
N LYS A 128 -17.69 3.52 -22.62
CA LYS A 128 -18.26 4.57 -23.48
C LYS A 128 -19.67 4.25 -23.98
N GLN A 129 -20.03 2.98 -24.07
CA GLN A 129 -21.34 2.53 -24.54
C GLN A 129 -22.34 2.31 -23.39
N LEU A 130 -21.90 2.48 -22.14
CA LEU A 130 -22.72 2.23 -20.97
C LEU A 130 -23.85 3.27 -20.88
N ASN A 131 -25.09 2.81 -20.72
CA ASN A 131 -26.17 3.71 -20.29
C ASN A 131 -25.96 4.01 -18.81
N VAL A 132 -25.32 5.16 -18.54
CA VAL A 132 -24.94 5.58 -17.18
C VAL A 132 -26.13 5.59 -16.23
N GLN A 133 -27.30 6.08 -16.67
CA GLN A 133 -28.48 6.15 -15.82
C GLN A 133 -28.95 4.76 -15.39
N ASN A 134 -29.06 3.83 -16.33
CA ASN A 134 -29.47 2.45 -16.02
C ASN A 134 -28.43 1.74 -15.16
N ALA A 135 -27.14 1.89 -15.47
CA ALA A 135 -26.07 1.27 -14.69
C ALA A 135 -26.02 1.78 -13.24
N LEU A 136 -26.26 3.08 -13.01
CA LEU A 136 -26.39 3.62 -11.66
C LEU A 136 -27.62 3.08 -10.94
N GLN A 137 -28.76 2.98 -11.63
CA GLN A 137 -29.99 2.41 -11.08
C GLN A 137 -29.78 0.93 -10.67
N GLU A 138 -29.14 0.15 -11.53
CA GLU A 138 -28.77 -1.24 -11.25
C GLU A 138 -27.82 -1.34 -10.06
N ARG A 139 -26.81 -0.47 -9.98
CA ARG A 139 -25.90 -0.43 -8.84
C ARG A 139 -26.61 -0.10 -7.53
N VAL A 140 -27.49 0.90 -7.53
CA VAL A 140 -28.30 1.25 -6.36
C VAL A 140 -29.16 0.06 -5.92
N ASN A 141 -29.80 -0.63 -6.87
CA ASN A 141 -30.60 -1.81 -6.55
C ASN A 141 -29.77 -2.94 -5.93
N LEU A 142 -28.54 -3.16 -6.42
CA LEU A 142 -27.59 -4.12 -5.84
C LEU A 142 -27.09 -3.70 -4.45
N ASP A 143 -26.87 -2.40 -4.22
CA ASP A 143 -26.42 -1.91 -2.92
C ASP A 143 -27.56 -2.00 -1.88
N LEU A 144 -28.81 -1.73 -2.28
CA LEU A 144 -30.00 -1.85 -1.43
C LEU A 144 -30.40 -3.31 -1.16
N ASN A 145 -30.36 -4.16 -2.19
CA ASN A 145 -30.77 -5.56 -2.11
C ASN A 145 -29.67 -6.48 -2.65
N PRO A 146 -28.52 -6.54 -1.96
CA PRO A 146 -27.39 -7.31 -2.44
C PRO A 146 -27.66 -8.81 -2.35
N PRO A 147 -27.30 -9.60 -3.38
CA PRO A 147 -27.35 -11.04 -3.26
C PRO A 147 -26.44 -11.52 -2.12
N LEU A 148 -26.85 -12.59 -1.44
CA LEU A 148 -26.07 -13.16 -0.34
C LEU A 148 -24.80 -13.80 -0.90
N SER A 149 -23.70 -13.05 -0.84
CA SER A 149 -22.37 -13.56 -1.19
C SER A 149 -21.85 -14.52 -0.12
N VAL A 150 -20.86 -15.34 -0.49
CA VAL A 150 -20.15 -16.21 0.46
C VAL A 150 -19.59 -15.40 1.63
N ALA A 151 -19.00 -14.24 1.35
CA ALA A 151 -18.51 -13.33 2.39
C ALA A 151 -19.62 -12.84 3.31
N LYS A 152 -20.78 -12.43 2.77
CA LYS A 152 -21.92 -11.98 3.60
C LYS A 152 -22.52 -13.12 4.42
N ARG A 153 -22.54 -14.33 3.89
CA ARG A 153 -22.94 -15.52 4.65
C ARG A 153 -21.99 -15.75 5.81
N TYR A 154 -20.69 -15.77 5.55
CA TYR A 154 -19.67 -15.93 6.59
C TYR A 154 -19.83 -14.88 7.70
N LEU A 155 -19.94 -13.59 7.33
CA LEU A 155 -20.15 -12.51 8.32
C LEU A 155 -21.42 -12.69 9.16
N ARG A 156 -22.49 -13.25 8.57
CA ARG A 156 -23.80 -13.39 9.22
C ARG A 156 -23.91 -14.65 10.08
N GLU A 157 -23.34 -15.75 9.61
CA GLU A 157 -23.67 -17.11 10.08
C GLU A 157 -22.46 -17.85 10.65
N ASP A 158 -21.27 -17.64 10.10
CA ASP A 158 -20.09 -18.47 10.38
C ASP A 158 -19.00 -17.73 11.16
N MET A 159 -19.10 -16.40 11.31
CA MET A 159 -18.10 -15.58 11.97
C MET A 159 -18.09 -15.82 13.47
N ASP A 160 -16.96 -16.32 13.96
CA ASP A 160 -16.67 -16.45 15.37
C ASP A 160 -15.98 -15.19 15.94
N LEU A 161 -15.66 -15.22 17.23
CA LEU A 161 -15.03 -14.09 17.91
C LEU A 161 -13.66 -13.73 17.34
N GLU A 162 -12.86 -14.74 16.93
CA GLU A 162 -11.54 -14.49 16.34
C GLU A 162 -11.67 -13.88 14.95
N GLY A 163 -12.57 -14.40 14.11
CA GLY A 163 -12.91 -13.81 12.83
C GLY A 163 -13.40 -12.37 12.95
N TYR A 164 -14.23 -12.07 13.96
CA TYR A 164 -14.67 -10.71 14.25
C TYR A 164 -13.52 -9.77 14.66
N ARG A 165 -12.60 -10.24 15.51
CA ARG A 165 -11.40 -9.46 15.88
C ARG A 165 -10.51 -9.15 14.67
N VAL A 166 -10.31 -10.12 13.79
CA VAL A 166 -9.57 -9.92 12.54
C VAL A 166 -10.28 -8.93 11.62
N LEU A 167 -11.60 -9.03 11.48
CA LEU A 167 -12.39 -8.07 10.70
C LEU A 167 -12.23 -6.65 11.26
N LEU A 168 -12.31 -6.47 12.58
CA LEU A 168 -12.08 -5.18 13.23
C LEU A 168 -10.67 -4.66 12.98
N ALA A 169 -9.65 -5.51 13.07
CA ALA A 169 -8.27 -5.12 12.80
C ALA A 169 -8.10 -4.62 11.35
N ILE A 170 -8.67 -5.33 10.36
CA ILE A 170 -8.65 -4.93 8.95
C ILE A 170 -9.41 -3.61 8.75
N ALA A 171 -10.65 -3.51 9.25
CA ALA A 171 -11.51 -2.35 9.06
C ALA A 171 -10.98 -1.09 9.79
N SER A 172 -10.27 -1.27 10.91
CA SER A 172 -9.65 -0.15 11.63
C SER A 172 -8.66 0.62 10.78
N LEU A 173 -7.98 -0.05 9.84
CA LEU A 173 -7.02 0.58 8.95
C LEU A 173 -7.68 1.59 8.02
N ASP A 174 -8.83 1.24 7.44
CA ASP A 174 -9.57 2.12 6.53
C ASP A 174 -10.26 3.24 7.32
N GLY A 175 -10.93 2.89 8.43
CA GLY A 175 -11.62 3.87 9.28
C GLY A 175 -10.71 4.93 9.92
N LEU A 176 -9.44 4.61 10.18
CA LEU A 176 -8.46 5.59 10.69
C LEU A 176 -7.89 6.50 9.60
N VAL A 177 -7.93 6.10 8.33
CA VAL A 177 -7.30 6.81 7.20
C VAL A 177 -8.33 7.51 6.30
N GLU A 178 -9.61 7.16 6.39
CA GLU A 178 -10.71 7.64 5.53
C GLU A 178 -10.83 9.17 5.51
N ALA A 179 -10.76 9.83 6.67
CA ALA A 179 -10.76 11.29 6.77
C ALA A 179 -9.55 11.93 6.04
N SER A 180 -8.43 11.22 5.95
CA SER A 180 -7.19 11.71 5.34
C SER A 180 -7.16 11.54 3.83
N ARG A 181 -7.89 10.57 3.27
CA ARG A 181 -8.16 10.51 1.82
C ARG A 181 -9.14 11.59 1.39
N LEU A 182 -10.25 11.74 2.13
CA LEU A 182 -11.24 12.80 1.89
C LEU A 182 -10.63 14.20 1.99
N SER A 183 -9.79 14.45 3.01
CA SER A 183 -9.08 15.71 3.19
C SER A 183 -8.11 16.05 2.06
N ARG A 184 -7.51 15.07 1.39
CA ARG A 184 -6.63 15.32 0.22
C ARG A 184 -7.42 15.71 -1.02
N ILE A 185 -8.59 15.10 -1.21
CA ILE A 185 -9.52 15.45 -2.29
C ILE A 185 -10.07 16.88 -2.05
N LEU A 186 -10.41 17.21 -0.81
CA LEU A 186 -10.96 18.53 -0.44
C LEU A 186 -9.88 19.63 -0.34
N GLY A 187 -8.67 19.30 0.12
CA GLY A 187 -7.55 20.23 0.23
C GLY A 187 -6.86 20.57 -1.09
N GLY A 188 -7.20 19.85 -2.17
CA GLY A 188 -6.64 20.04 -3.52
C GLY A 188 -7.45 20.95 -4.45
N ALA A 189 -8.46 21.67 -3.96
CA ALA A 189 -9.26 22.61 -4.76
C ALA A 189 -8.64 24.03 -4.84
N SER A 190 -7.32 24.16 -4.93
CA SER A 190 -6.67 25.46 -5.16
C SER A 190 -5.42 25.35 -6.04
N MET A 191 -5.56 24.79 -7.25
CA MET A 191 -4.64 25.07 -8.37
C MET A 191 -5.40 24.91 -9.69
N VAL A 192 -6.28 25.89 -10.00
CA VAL A 192 -6.76 26.12 -11.37
C VAL A 192 -6.73 27.62 -11.65
N HIS A 193 -5.69 28.00 -12.41
CA HIS A 193 -5.52 29.15 -13.31
C HIS A 193 -5.36 30.57 -12.76
N PRO A 194 -4.47 31.37 -13.39
CA PRO A 194 -4.78 32.05 -14.65
C PRO A 194 -4.31 31.35 -15.92
#